data_AF-A0AAW9S2G9-F1
#
_entry.id   AF-A0AAW9S2G9-F1
#
_cell.length_a   1.000
_cell.length_b   1.000
_cell.length_c   1.000
_cell.angle_alpha   90.00
_cell.angle_beta   90.00
_cell.angle_gamma   90.00
#
_symmetry.space_group_name_H-M   'P 1'
#
loop_
_entity.id
_entity.type
_entity.pdbx_description
1 polymer ?
#
loop_
_entity_poly.entity_id
_entity_poly.type
_entity_poly.pdbx_seq_one_letter_code
_entity_poly.pdbx_strand_id
1 'polypeptide(L)'
;MENIQNTFEQIGGTFVTSIQEIARKKKKIKAFLFDWDGVFNAGYKGEGASSLFAEADSMATNLIRFNYWFKHRELPFTGIITGENNQSAIQLSKRERFQAVYFKIKNKADALKDLEERYGVLPEEVCYFFDDVLDLPIAKVCGLRVLLNRTASPVFKAYMINNQLCDYITAHSGGEHGVREAGELLLSIDGSFNTVVEERLAYSENYQQYIAERNAQVPEYFIQEAGAIQPHQL
;
A
#
# COMPACT_ATOMS: atom_id res chain seq x y z
N MET A 1 16.41 8.90 13.68
CA MET A 1 15.33 7.89 13.74
C MET A 1 14.44 8.07 14.96
N GLU A 2 14.99 8.30 16.16
CA GLU A 2 14.19 8.53 17.38
C GLU A 2 13.19 9.69 17.24
N ASN A 3 13.57 10.81 16.62
CA ASN A 3 12.66 11.93 16.33
C ASN A 3 11.48 11.51 15.41
N ILE A 4 11.74 10.67 14.41
CA ILE A 4 10.69 10.16 13.51
C ILE A 4 9.72 9.28 14.29
N GLN A 5 10.23 8.30 15.05
CA GLN A 5 9.40 7.42 15.86
C GLN A 5 8.49 8.24 16.80
N ASN A 6 9.07 9.20 17.53
CA ASN A 6 8.32 10.07 18.44
C ASN A 6 7.23 10.88 17.71
N THR A 7 7.51 11.40 16.52
CA THR A 7 6.54 12.18 15.73
C THR A 7 5.30 11.35 15.38
N PHE A 8 5.49 10.10 14.94
CA PHE A 8 4.39 9.22 14.57
C PHE A 8 3.67 8.62 15.79
N GLU A 9 4.39 8.32 16.88
CA GLU A 9 3.78 7.88 18.13
C GLU A 9 2.93 8.97 18.80
N GLN A 10 3.34 10.24 18.71
CA GLN A 10 2.58 11.38 19.26
C GLN A 10 1.20 11.55 18.64
N ILE A 11 1.02 11.19 17.37
CA ILE A 11 -0.29 11.21 16.71
C ILE A 11 -1.10 9.93 16.95
N GLY A 12 -0.52 8.90 17.59
CA GLY A 12 -1.18 7.63 17.91
C GLY A 12 -0.70 6.43 17.07
N GLY A 13 0.31 6.62 16.23
CA GLY A 13 0.95 5.54 15.48
C GLY A 13 1.61 4.54 16.42
N THR A 14 1.68 3.28 16.03
CA THR A 14 2.23 2.22 16.87
C THR A 14 3.24 1.38 16.09
N PHE A 15 4.49 1.39 16.55
CA PHE A 15 5.55 0.53 16.04
C PHE A 15 5.48 -0.84 16.73
N VAL A 16 5.04 -1.86 16.00
CA VAL A 16 5.05 -3.26 16.49
C VAL A 16 6.43 -3.88 16.30
N THR A 17 7.08 -3.51 15.20
CA THR A 17 8.48 -3.80 14.91
C THR A 17 9.29 -2.52 15.15
N SER A 18 10.51 -2.63 15.69
CA SER A 18 11.35 -1.45 15.94
C SER A 18 11.63 -0.67 14.65
N ILE A 19 11.74 0.65 14.73
CA ILE A 19 11.95 1.51 13.56
C ILE A 19 13.23 1.13 12.77
N GLN A 20 14.27 0.68 13.46
CA GLN A 20 15.51 0.21 12.83
C GLN A 20 15.30 -1.08 12.04
N GLU A 21 14.47 -1.99 12.56
CA GLU A 21 14.14 -3.23 11.87
C GLU A 21 13.18 -2.97 10.70
N ILE A 22 12.22 -2.05 10.83
CA ILE A 22 11.42 -1.57 9.69
C ILE A 22 12.33 -0.99 8.61
N ALA A 23 13.31 -0.16 8.97
CA ALA A 23 14.29 0.38 8.03
C ALA A 23 15.08 -0.74 7.32
N ARG A 24 15.44 -1.82 8.03
CA ARG A 24 16.12 -2.99 7.45
C ARG A 24 15.21 -3.74 6.47
N LYS A 25 13.97 -4.04 6.87
CA LYS A 25 12.96 -4.72 6.05
C LYS A 25 12.66 -3.93 4.79
N LYS A 26 12.49 -2.61 4.92
CA LYS A 26 12.19 -1.68 3.83
C LYS A 26 13.21 -1.73 2.68
N LYS A 27 14.50 -1.97 2.96
CA LYS A 27 15.55 -2.08 1.92
C LYS A 27 15.32 -3.22 0.92
N LYS A 28 14.51 -4.22 1.27
CA LYS A 28 14.16 -5.34 0.38
C LYS A 28 12.90 -5.09 -0.43
N ILE A 29 12.13 -4.05 -0.10
CA ILE A 29 10.82 -3.84 -0.67
C ILE A 29 10.96 -3.32 -2.10
N LYS A 30 10.32 -4.01 -3.03
CA LYS A 30 10.20 -3.66 -4.46
C LYS A 30 8.76 -3.52 -4.93
N ALA A 31 7.81 -3.92 -4.09
CA ALA A 31 6.39 -3.90 -4.41
C ALA A 31 5.55 -3.26 -3.31
N PHE A 32 4.54 -2.49 -3.70
CA PHE A 32 3.55 -1.90 -2.80
C PHE A 32 2.17 -2.45 -3.15
N LEU A 33 1.61 -3.25 -2.26
CA LEU A 33 0.28 -3.83 -2.44
C LEU A 33 -0.69 -3.24 -1.43
N PHE A 34 -1.91 -2.98 -1.88
CA PHE A 34 -2.94 -2.38 -1.06
C PHE A 34 -4.21 -3.23 -1.09
N ASP A 35 -4.81 -3.46 0.08
CA ASP A 35 -6.26 -3.65 0.12
C ASP A 35 -6.99 -2.34 -0.30
N TRP A 36 -8.30 -2.41 -0.50
CA TRP A 36 -9.14 -1.29 -0.86
C TRP A 36 -10.00 -0.76 0.29
N ASP A 37 -10.91 -1.58 0.79
CA ASP A 37 -12.02 -1.15 1.66
C ASP A 37 -11.55 -1.11 3.11
N GLY A 38 -11.39 0.10 3.67
CA GLY A 38 -10.75 0.29 4.97
C GLY A 38 -9.30 0.77 4.88
N VAL A 39 -8.70 0.70 3.67
CA VAL A 39 -7.36 1.21 3.37
C VAL A 39 -7.38 2.59 2.71
N PHE A 40 -8.12 2.77 1.62
CA PHE A 40 -8.26 4.06 0.94
C PHE A 40 -9.53 4.83 1.34
N ASN A 41 -10.37 4.21 2.16
CA ASN A 41 -11.65 4.74 2.62
C ASN A 41 -12.11 4.05 3.90
N ALA A 42 -13.27 4.46 4.42
CA ALA A 42 -13.87 3.90 5.61
C ALA A 42 -14.64 2.57 5.39
N GLY A 43 -14.65 2.01 4.18
CA GLY A 43 -15.30 0.72 3.88
C GLY A 43 -16.83 0.74 3.88
N TYR A 44 -17.47 1.90 3.74
CA TYR A 44 -18.93 2.00 3.71
C TYR A 44 -19.53 1.30 2.47
N LYS A 45 -20.54 0.46 2.69
CA LYS A 45 -21.30 -0.25 1.64
C LYS A 45 -22.79 0.09 1.73
N GLY A 46 -23.45 0.27 0.59
CA GLY A 46 -24.87 0.60 0.50
C GLY A 46 -25.24 1.20 -0.85
N GLU A 47 -26.54 1.34 -1.13
CA GLU A 47 -27.00 2.04 -2.33
C GLU A 47 -26.47 3.49 -2.36
N GLY A 48 -25.84 3.88 -3.47
CA GLY A 48 -25.23 5.21 -3.62
C GLY A 48 -23.92 5.39 -2.84
N ALA A 49 -23.53 4.47 -1.96
CA ALA A 49 -22.23 4.50 -1.33
C ALA A 49 -21.15 4.09 -2.33
N SER A 50 -20.16 4.93 -2.53
CA SER A 50 -18.95 4.59 -3.26
C SER A 50 -17.80 4.52 -2.27
N SER A 51 -17.01 3.44 -2.33
CA SER A 51 -15.74 3.30 -1.63
C SER A 51 -14.69 4.21 -2.30
N LEU A 52 -14.89 5.54 -2.24
CA LEU A 52 -14.03 6.53 -2.89
C LEU A 52 -12.60 6.48 -2.34
N PHE A 53 -11.71 7.32 -2.85
CA PHE A 53 -10.36 7.49 -2.32
C PHE A 53 -10.05 8.98 -2.19
N ALA A 54 -9.10 9.33 -1.32
CA ALA A 54 -8.68 10.71 -1.13
C ALA A 54 -7.43 11.06 -1.93
N GLU A 55 -7.32 12.33 -2.35
CA GLU A 55 -6.12 12.84 -3.04
C GLU A 55 -4.86 12.72 -2.17
N ALA A 56 -5.00 12.87 -0.86
CA ALA A 56 -3.87 12.75 0.07
C ALA A 56 -3.25 11.34 0.02
N ASP A 57 -4.07 10.30 0.03
CA ASP A 57 -3.63 8.90 -0.04
C ASP A 57 -3.10 8.55 -1.43
N SER A 58 -3.75 9.06 -2.49
CA SER A 58 -3.22 8.93 -3.85
C SER A 58 -1.83 9.55 -3.99
N MET A 59 -1.62 10.76 -3.46
CA MET A 59 -0.32 11.41 -3.47
C MET A 59 0.72 10.60 -2.71
N ALA A 60 0.35 9.96 -1.61
CA ALA A 60 1.24 9.08 -0.86
C ALA A 60 1.77 7.94 -1.74
N THR A 61 0.89 7.26 -2.49
CA THR A 61 1.31 6.21 -3.43
C THR A 61 2.25 6.75 -4.50
N ASN A 62 2.01 7.97 -5.00
CA ASN A 62 2.89 8.58 -5.98
C ASN A 62 4.28 8.92 -5.40
N LEU A 63 4.36 9.46 -4.18
CA LEU A 63 5.63 9.85 -3.57
C LEU A 63 6.48 8.63 -3.17
N ILE A 64 5.88 7.56 -2.64
CA ILE A 64 6.64 6.34 -2.32
C ILE A 64 7.18 5.66 -3.60
N ARG A 65 6.41 5.68 -4.69
CA ARG A 65 6.83 5.14 -5.98
C ARG A 65 7.93 5.98 -6.62
N PHE A 66 7.79 7.31 -6.56
CA PHE A 66 8.84 8.21 -7.01
C PHE A 66 10.13 8.02 -6.22
N ASN A 67 10.06 7.90 -4.89
CA ASN A 67 11.24 7.63 -4.07
C ASN A 67 11.95 6.32 -4.46
N TYR A 68 11.19 5.25 -4.70
CA TYR A 68 11.76 4.01 -5.19
C TYR A 68 12.42 4.22 -6.56
N TRP A 69 11.70 4.80 -7.51
CA TRP A 69 12.23 5.10 -8.84
C TRP A 69 13.48 5.99 -8.80
N PHE A 70 13.51 6.99 -7.93
CA PHE A 70 14.66 7.88 -7.79
C PHE A 70 15.92 7.14 -7.37
N LYS A 71 15.77 6.11 -6.52
CA LYS A 71 16.88 5.28 -6.01
C LYS A 71 17.29 4.18 -6.98
N HIS A 72 16.34 3.59 -7.70
CA HIS A 72 16.55 2.37 -8.48
C HIS A 72 16.50 2.57 -9.99
N ARG A 73 15.97 3.72 -10.45
CA ARG A 73 15.73 4.05 -11.86
C ARG A 73 14.82 3.06 -12.57
N GLU A 74 13.90 2.47 -11.81
CA GLU A 74 12.85 1.57 -12.28
C GLU A 74 11.58 1.79 -11.42
N LEU A 75 10.40 1.56 -11.99
CA LEU A 75 9.15 1.67 -11.23
C LEU A 75 9.00 0.45 -10.30
N PRO A 76 8.62 0.63 -9.02
CA PRO A 76 8.26 -0.50 -8.19
C PRO A 76 6.95 -1.11 -8.68
N PHE A 77 6.77 -2.41 -8.42
CA PHE A 77 5.45 -3.02 -8.61
C PHE A 77 4.45 -2.36 -7.66
N THR A 78 3.28 -1.99 -8.15
CA THR A 78 2.21 -1.37 -7.37
C THR A 78 0.89 -1.99 -7.77
N GLY A 79 0.10 -2.47 -6.82
CA GLY A 79 -1.18 -3.09 -7.15
C GLY A 79 -2.21 -3.07 -6.02
N ILE A 80 -3.45 -3.34 -6.39
CA ILE A 80 -4.58 -3.47 -5.46
C ILE A 80 -5.03 -4.93 -5.44
N ILE A 81 -5.32 -5.45 -4.25
CA ILE A 81 -5.95 -6.77 -4.06
C ILE A 81 -7.19 -6.59 -3.19
N THR A 82 -8.37 -6.77 -3.78
CA THR A 82 -9.67 -6.58 -3.11
C THR A 82 -10.60 -7.77 -3.33
N GLY A 83 -11.42 -8.06 -2.32
CA GLY A 83 -12.47 -9.07 -2.39
C GLY A 83 -13.71 -8.64 -3.18
N GLU A 84 -13.81 -7.35 -3.51
CA GLU A 84 -15.01 -6.76 -4.11
C GLU A 84 -14.72 -6.16 -5.49
N ASN A 85 -15.77 -5.92 -6.28
CA ASN A 85 -15.66 -5.19 -7.55
C ASN A 85 -15.85 -3.68 -7.33
N ASN A 86 -14.82 -3.03 -6.78
CA ASN A 86 -14.83 -1.59 -6.50
C ASN A 86 -14.47 -0.78 -7.75
N GLN A 87 -15.44 -0.06 -8.33
CA GLN A 87 -15.19 0.80 -9.50
C GLN A 87 -14.21 1.95 -9.20
N SER A 88 -14.23 2.48 -7.99
CA SER A 88 -13.27 3.49 -7.53
C SER A 88 -11.83 2.96 -7.44
N ALA A 89 -11.65 1.66 -7.11
CA ALA A 89 -10.35 1.00 -7.13
C ALA A 89 -9.78 0.94 -8.55
N ILE A 90 -10.63 0.56 -9.50
CA ILE A 90 -10.32 0.58 -10.93
C ILE A 90 -9.97 2.00 -11.36
N GLN A 91 -10.75 3.01 -10.98
CA GLN A 91 -10.49 4.41 -11.33
C GLN A 91 -9.14 4.91 -10.78
N LEU A 92 -8.81 4.64 -9.52
CA LEU A 92 -7.51 4.99 -8.95
C LEU A 92 -6.39 4.30 -9.72
N SER A 93 -6.51 2.99 -9.96
CA SER A 93 -5.47 2.22 -10.68
C SER A 93 -5.23 2.76 -12.09
N LYS A 94 -6.29 3.18 -12.81
CA LYS A 94 -6.20 3.81 -14.13
C LYS A 94 -5.57 5.19 -14.05
N ARG A 95 -5.92 5.99 -13.04
CA ARG A 95 -5.40 7.35 -12.87
C ARG A 95 -3.92 7.36 -12.48
N GLU A 96 -3.57 6.56 -11.47
CA GLU A 96 -2.21 6.50 -10.93
C GLU A 96 -1.32 5.47 -11.63
N ARG A 97 -1.88 4.67 -12.55
CA ARG A 97 -1.14 3.68 -13.35
C ARG A 97 -0.48 2.63 -12.48
N PHE A 98 -1.27 1.95 -11.66
CA PHE A 98 -0.81 0.77 -10.93
C PHE A 98 -0.62 -0.40 -11.90
N GLN A 99 0.31 -1.32 -11.64
CA GLN A 99 0.59 -2.45 -12.54
C GLN A 99 -0.61 -3.39 -12.61
N ALA A 100 -1.21 -3.73 -11.47
CA ALA A 100 -2.27 -4.72 -11.43
C ALA A 100 -3.38 -4.39 -10.45
N VAL A 101 -4.60 -4.79 -10.78
CA VAL A 101 -5.73 -4.87 -9.85
C VAL A 101 -6.29 -6.28 -9.87
N TYR A 102 -6.23 -6.93 -8.71
CA TYR A 102 -6.89 -8.19 -8.45
C TYR A 102 -8.20 -7.90 -7.71
N PHE A 103 -9.33 -8.22 -8.32
CA PHE A 103 -10.65 -7.93 -7.75
C PHE A 103 -11.51 -9.20 -7.71
N LYS A 104 -12.51 -9.21 -6.82
CA LYS A 104 -13.29 -10.42 -6.49
C LYS A 104 -12.40 -11.60 -6.02
N ILE A 105 -11.27 -11.32 -5.38
CA ILE A 105 -10.39 -12.35 -4.82
C ILE A 105 -10.84 -12.71 -3.42
N LYS A 106 -11.32 -13.94 -3.23
CA LYS A 106 -11.77 -14.40 -1.90
C LYS A 106 -10.59 -14.71 -0.98
N ASN A 107 -9.53 -15.28 -1.53
CA ASN A 107 -8.32 -15.62 -0.80
C ASN A 107 -7.14 -14.85 -1.38
N LYS A 108 -6.71 -13.78 -0.68
CA LYS A 108 -5.65 -12.89 -1.16
C LYS A 108 -4.27 -13.54 -1.27
N ALA A 109 -4.04 -14.65 -0.57
CA ALA A 109 -2.81 -15.43 -0.72
C ALA A 109 -2.68 -16.03 -2.14
N ASP A 110 -3.81 -16.39 -2.77
CA ASP A 110 -3.81 -16.89 -4.15
C ASP A 110 -3.39 -15.78 -5.14
N ALA A 111 -3.84 -14.54 -4.89
CA ALA A 111 -3.44 -13.38 -5.70
C ALA A 111 -1.96 -13.05 -5.54
N LEU A 112 -1.40 -13.17 -4.33
CA LEU A 112 0.05 -12.97 -4.15
C LEU A 112 0.87 -14.03 -4.89
N LYS A 113 0.41 -15.29 -4.89
CA LYS A 113 1.06 -16.37 -5.64
C LYS A 113 1.01 -16.14 -7.15
N ASP A 114 -0.15 -15.78 -7.69
CA ASP A 114 -0.29 -15.47 -9.12
C ASP A 114 0.57 -14.25 -9.51
N LEU A 115 0.65 -13.24 -8.63
CA LEU A 115 1.52 -12.09 -8.80
C LEU A 115 3.01 -12.49 -8.83
N GLU A 116 3.45 -13.35 -7.92
CA GLU A 116 4.82 -13.89 -7.91
C GLU A 116 5.13 -14.62 -9.22
N GLU A 117 4.23 -15.48 -9.68
CA GLU A 117 4.38 -16.25 -10.93
C GLU A 117 4.45 -15.35 -12.18
N ARG A 118 3.68 -14.25 -12.22
CA ARG A 118 3.62 -13.34 -13.39
C ARG A 118 4.71 -12.30 -13.42
N TYR A 119 5.03 -11.73 -12.25
CA TYR A 119 5.88 -10.53 -12.16
C TYR A 119 7.21 -10.78 -11.45
N GLY A 120 7.41 -11.98 -10.89
CA GLY A 120 8.65 -12.34 -10.19
C GLY A 120 8.87 -11.57 -8.88
N VAL A 121 7.82 -10.95 -8.33
CA VAL A 121 7.87 -10.24 -7.05
C VAL A 121 7.69 -11.25 -5.93
N LEU A 122 8.72 -11.41 -5.10
CA LEU A 122 8.67 -12.36 -3.99
C LEU A 122 7.87 -11.78 -2.82
N PRO A 123 7.17 -12.61 -2.01
CA PRO A 123 6.43 -12.17 -0.83
C PRO A 123 7.24 -11.25 0.10
N GLU A 124 8.51 -11.57 0.38
CA GLU A 124 9.39 -10.77 1.23
C GLU A 124 9.81 -9.41 0.65
N GLU A 125 9.50 -9.15 -0.62
CA GLU A 125 9.75 -7.87 -1.31
C GLU A 125 8.50 -6.97 -1.32
N VAL A 126 7.40 -7.42 -0.70
CA VAL A 126 6.12 -6.69 -0.67
C VAL A 126 5.97 -5.88 0.62
N CYS A 127 5.66 -4.59 0.47
CA CYS A 127 5.05 -3.78 1.51
C CYS A 127 3.54 -3.79 1.32
N TYR A 128 2.83 -4.41 2.27
CA TYR A 128 1.39 -4.60 2.19
C TYR A 128 0.63 -3.71 3.16
N PHE A 129 -0.39 -3.02 2.66
CA PHE A 129 -1.28 -2.12 3.38
C PHE A 129 -2.67 -2.74 3.48
N PHE A 130 -3.17 -2.91 4.70
CA PHE A 130 -4.40 -3.65 4.98
C PHE A 130 -5.06 -3.18 6.27
N ASP A 131 -6.30 -3.59 6.55
CA ASP A 131 -7.04 -3.11 7.74
C ASP A 131 -7.76 -4.21 8.55
N ASP A 132 -8.01 -5.39 7.98
CA ASP A 132 -8.89 -6.38 8.62
C ASP A 132 -8.33 -7.84 8.61
N VAL A 133 -9.09 -8.76 9.22
CA VAL A 133 -8.72 -10.16 9.45
C VAL A 133 -8.54 -10.94 8.14
N LEU A 134 -9.30 -10.59 7.09
CA LEU A 134 -9.25 -11.27 5.79
C LEU A 134 -7.89 -11.12 5.10
N ASP A 135 -7.10 -10.13 5.52
CA ASP A 135 -5.77 -9.83 4.99
C ASP A 135 -4.65 -10.61 5.68
N LEU A 136 -4.90 -11.23 6.83
CA LEU A 136 -3.85 -11.93 7.57
C LEU A 136 -3.15 -13.06 6.80
N PRO A 137 -3.81 -13.85 5.93
CA PRO A 137 -3.14 -14.87 5.14
C PRO A 137 -2.03 -14.31 4.23
N ILE A 138 -2.27 -13.15 3.61
CA ILE A 138 -1.28 -12.47 2.75
C ILE A 138 -0.29 -11.66 3.60
N ALA A 139 -0.76 -10.91 4.60
CA ALA A 139 0.09 -10.07 5.45
C ALA A 139 1.19 -10.89 6.15
N LYS A 140 0.90 -12.12 6.59
CA LYS A 140 1.88 -12.99 7.28
C LYS A 140 3.13 -13.32 6.46
N VAL A 141 3.04 -13.32 5.14
CA VAL A 141 4.16 -13.67 4.24
C VAL A 141 4.84 -12.43 3.64
N CYS A 142 4.23 -11.25 3.76
CA CYS A 142 4.78 -10.02 3.20
C CYS A 142 5.99 -9.48 3.97
N GLY A 143 6.92 -8.90 3.20
CA GLY A 143 8.17 -8.33 3.69
C GLY A 143 8.01 -7.15 4.65
N LEU A 144 7.01 -6.29 4.47
CA LEU A 144 6.69 -5.18 5.37
C LEU A 144 5.18 -4.98 5.44
N ARG A 145 4.63 -4.75 6.63
CA ARG A 145 3.19 -4.85 6.88
C ARG A 145 2.68 -3.62 7.61
N VAL A 146 1.81 -2.86 6.94
CA VAL A 146 1.19 -1.65 7.46
C VAL A 146 -0.29 -1.91 7.70
N LEU A 147 -0.70 -1.90 8.97
CA LEU A 147 -2.10 -2.00 9.35
C LEU A 147 -2.71 -0.59 9.46
N LEU A 148 -3.75 -0.34 8.69
CA LEU A 148 -4.55 0.87 8.78
C LEU A 148 -5.47 0.72 10.00
N ASN A 149 -5.23 1.54 11.01
CA ASN A 149 -5.92 1.41 12.29
C ASN A 149 -7.40 1.77 12.19
N ARG A 150 -8.20 1.18 13.08
CA ARG A 150 -9.59 1.57 13.26
C ARG A 150 -9.89 1.61 14.75
N THR A 151 -10.23 2.79 15.28
CA THR A 151 -10.51 2.99 16.71
C THR A 151 -11.58 2.03 17.25
N ALA A 152 -12.53 1.63 16.40
CA ALA A 152 -13.57 0.66 16.72
C ALA A 152 -13.07 -0.79 16.91
N SER A 153 -11.79 -1.08 16.68
CA SER A 153 -11.22 -2.45 16.67
C SER A 153 -10.12 -2.69 17.74
N PRO A 154 -10.29 -2.27 19.01
CA PRO A 154 -9.22 -2.30 20.01
C PRO A 154 -8.70 -3.72 20.31
N VAL A 155 -9.60 -4.72 20.28
CA VAL A 155 -9.22 -6.13 20.50
C VAL A 155 -8.43 -6.69 19.32
N PHE A 156 -8.79 -6.32 18.10
CA PHE A 156 -8.04 -6.72 16.90
C PHE A 156 -6.65 -6.06 16.90
N LYS A 157 -6.56 -4.77 17.21
CA LYS A 157 -5.27 -4.08 17.39
C LYS A 157 -4.37 -4.81 18.40
N ALA A 158 -4.89 -5.16 19.57
CA ALA A 158 -4.14 -5.92 20.57
C ALA A 158 -3.70 -7.30 20.06
N TYR A 159 -4.58 -8.02 19.34
CA TYR A 159 -4.24 -9.29 18.71
C TYR A 159 -3.09 -9.15 17.70
N MET A 160 -3.11 -8.10 16.87
CA MET A 160 -2.07 -7.83 15.87
C MET A 160 -0.71 -7.57 16.52
N ILE A 161 -0.69 -6.78 17.61
CA ILE A 161 0.53 -6.47 18.37
C ILE A 161 1.07 -7.74 19.04
N ASN A 162 0.24 -8.45 19.80
CA ASN A 162 0.66 -9.60 20.61
C ASN A 162 1.20 -10.76 19.75
N ASN A 163 0.71 -10.90 18.52
CA ASN A 163 1.11 -11.95 17.59
C ASN A 163 2.11 -11.46 16.51
N GLN A 164 2.59 -10.21 16.59
CA GLN A 164 3.53 -9.62 15.63
C GLN A 164 3.08 -9.75 14.16
N LEU A 165 1.78 -9.54 13.91
CA LEU A 165 1.15 -9.76 12.60
C LEU A 165 1.19 -8.52 11.69
N CYS A 166 1.72 -7.41 12.17
CA CYS A 166 2.07 -6.23 11.39
C CYS A 166 3.39 -5.63 11.90
N ASP A 167 3.91 -4.63 11.19
CA ASP A 167 5.14 -3.92 11.58
C ASP A 167 4.86 -2.52 12.09
N TYR A 168 3.93 -1.83 11.43
CA TYR A 168 3.44 -0.53 11.84
C TYR A 168 1.91 -0.50 11.78
N ILE A 169 1.31 0.14 12.78
CA ILE A 169 -0.12 0.42 12.83
C ILE A 169 -0.27 1.94 12.78
N THR A 170 -1.01 2.45 11.81
CA THR A 170 -1.20 3.90 11.66
C THR A 170 -1.96 4.49 12.84
N ALA A 171 -1.83 5.79 13.07
CA ALA A 171 -2.76 6.50 13.94
C ALA A 171 -4.14 6.56 13.30
N HIS A 172 -4.17 6.95 12.03
CA HIS A 172 -5.39 7.24 11.28
C HIS A 172 -5.90 6.03 10.50
N SER A 173 -7.22 5.95 10.33
CA SER A 173 -7.86 4.94 9.49
C SER A 173 -7.71 5.21 8.00
N GLY A 174 -8.09 4.25 7.15
CA GLY A 174 -8.15 4.49 5.71
C GLY A 174 -9.15 5.58 5.29
N GLY A 175 -10.16 5.87 6.13
CA GLY A 175 -11.07 7.00 5.93
C GLY A 175 -10.48 8.35 6.37
N GLU A 176 -9.32 8.34 7.03
CA GLU A 176 -8.68 9.50 7.66
C GLU A 176 -7.22 9.66 7.20
N HIS A 177 -6.92 9.20 5.99
CA HIS A 177 -5.61 9.34 5.33
C HIS A 177 -4.48 8.51 5.95
N GLY A 178 -4.78 7.31 6.45
CA GLY A 178 -3.76 6.40 6.97
C GLY A 178 -2.73 5.96 5.93
N VAL A 179 -3.08 5.88 4.64
CA VAL A 179 -2.10 5.57 3.57
C VAL A 179 -1.12 6.73 3.40
N ARG A 180 -1.59 7.98 3.52
CA ARG A 180 -0.73 9.17 3.58
C ARG A 180 0.23 9.14 4.74
N GLU A 181 -0.26 8.87 5.94
CA GLU A 181 0.58 8.74 7.13
C GLU A 181 1.69 7.71 6.92
N ALA A 182 1.33 6.51 6.47
CA ALA A 182 2.29 5.44 6.23
C ALA A 182 3.28 5.79 5.11
N GLY A 183 2.84 6.47 4.05
CA GLY A 183 3.73 6.97 2.99
C GLY A 183 4.78 7.93 3.52
N GLU A 184 4.40 8.89 4.37
CA GLU A 184 5.35 9.83 5.00
C GLU A 184 6.32 9.11 5.94
N LEU A 185 5.85 8.15 6.73
CA LEU A 185 6.71 7.33 7.60
C LEU A 185 7.77 6.60 6.76
N LEU A 186 7.34 5.93 5.69
CA LEU A 186 8.21 5.16 4.81
C LEU A 186 9.28 6.05 4.17
N LEU A 187 8.94 7.26 3.73
CA LEU A 187 9.91 8.23 3.19
C LEU A 187 10.84 8.79 4.27
N SER A 188 10.31 9.02 5.47
CA SER A 188 11.08 9.56 6.60
C SER A 188 12.11 8.56 7.11
N ILE A 189 11.75 7.27 7.20
CA ILE A 189 12.66 6.18 7.57
C ILE A 189 13.85 6.09 6.60
N ASP A 190 13.63 6.38 5.33
CA ASP A 190 14.67 6.43 4.30
C ASP A 190 15.55 7.69 4.36
N GLY A 191 15.18 8.69 5.16
CA GLY A 191 15.77 10.02 5.14
C GLY A 191 15.53 10.78 3.82
N SER A 192 14.57 10.33 2.99
CA SER A 192 14.36 10.86 1.64
C SER A 192 13.16 11.77 1.49
N PHE A 193 12.37 11.97 2.55
CA PHE A 193 11.16 12.80 2.51
C PHE A 193 11.43 14.20 1.91
N ASN A 194 12.42 14.93 2.45
CA ASN A 194 12.75 16.27 1.96
C ASN A 194 13.15 16.26 0.48
N THR A 195 14.08 15.37 0.09
CA THR A 195 14.51 15.24 -1.31
C THR A 195 13.35 14.96 -2.25
N VAL A 196 12.47 14.02 -1.87
CA VAL A 196 11.29 13.65 -2.68
C VAL A 196 10.33 14.82 -2.85
N VAL A 197 10.09 15.59 -1.77
CA VAL A 197 9.26 16.78 -1.81
C VAL A 197 9.90 17.89 -2.66
N GLU A 198 11.21 18.12 -2.51
CA GLU A 198 11.96 19.14 -3.25
C GLU A 198 11.99 18.85 -4.76
N GLU A 199 12.28 17.61 -5.16
CA GLU A 199 12.25 17.16 -6.56
C GLU A 199 10.84 17.31 -7.15
N ARG A 200 9.80 16.94 -6.39
CA ARG A 200 8.40 17.10 -6.78
C ARG A 200 8.00 18.57 -6.91
N LEU A 201 8.43 19.43 -5.99
CA LEU A 201 8.13 20.86 -5.94
C LEU A 201 8.78 21.59 -7.11
N ALA A 202 10.05 21.28 -7.39
CA ALA A 202 10.79 21.83 -8.50
C ALA A 202 10.30 21.30 -9.86
N TYR A 203 9.47 20.25 -9.86
CA TYR A 203 9.12 19.49 -11.07
C TYR A 203 10.38 19.12 -11.87
N SER A 204 11.36 18.56 -11.15
CA SER A 204 12.70 18.30 -11.66
C SER A 204 12.71 17.36 -12.87
N GLU A 205 13.85 17.29 -13.58
CA GLU A 205 14.04 16.33 -14.67
C GLU A 205 13.83 14.87 -14.20
N ASN A 206 14.28 14.53 -12.97
CA ASN A 206 14.03 13.21 -12.38
C ASN A 206 12.53 12.96 -12.22
N TYR A 207 11.78 13.93 -11.69
CA TYR A 207 10.35 13.76 -11.48
C TYR A 207 9.59 13.69 -12.82
N GLN A 208 10.01 14.47 -13.82
CA GLN A 208 9.47 14.43 -15.18
C GLN A 208 9.70 13.08 -15.85
N GLN A 209 10.88 12.49 -15.69
CA GLN A 209 11.17 11.16 -16.22
C GLN A 209 10.32 10.09 -15.51
N TYR A 210 10.28 10.10 -14.17
CA TYR A 210 9.43 9.21 -13.38
C TYR A 210 7.96 9.29 -13.81
N ILE A 211 7.39 10.51 -13.91
CA ILE A 211 5.97 10.67 -14.21
C ILE A 211 5.64 10.23 -15.63
N ALA A 212 6.57 10.40 -16.58
CA ALA A 212 6.43 9.91 -17.95
C ALA A 212 6.43 8.37 -18.00
N GLU A 213 7.39 7.72 -17.34
CA GLU A 213 7.45 6.25 -17.25
C GLU A 213 6.20 5.69 -16.55
N ARG A 214 5.80 6.30 -15.42
CA ARG A 214 4.57 5.94 -14.70
C ARG A 214 3.34 6.04 -15.62
N ASN A 215 3.23 7.13 -16.38
CA ASN A 215 2.08 7.39 -17.24
C ASN A 215 2.02 6.48 -18.48
N ALA A 216 3.16 5.93 -18.92
CA ALA A 216 3.23 4.96 -20.01
C ALA A 216 2.72 3.57 -19.60
N GLN A 217 2.68 3.27 -18.30
CA GLN A 217 2.21 2.00 -17.79
C GLN A 217 0.69 1.83 -17.99
N VAL A 218 0.26 0.60 -18.27
CA VAL A 218 -1.15 0.24 -18.43
C VAL A 218 -1.52 -0.78 -17.35
N PRO A 219 -2.53 -0.52 -16.52
CA PRO A 219 -2.96 -1.49 -15.51
C PRO A 219 -3.52 -2.76 -16.15
N GLU A 220 -3.12 -3.90 -15.60
CA GLU A 220 -3.72 -5.20 -15.86
C GLU A 220 -4.78 -5.53 -14.80
N TYR A 221 -5.79 -6.29 -15.17
CA TYR A 221 -6.90 -6.63 -14.29
C TYR A 221 -7.05 -8.15 -14.21
N PHE A 222 -7.25 -8.65 -12.99
CA PHE A 222 -7.34 -10.07 -12.72
C PHE A 222 -8.56 -10.37 -11.85
N ILE A 223 -9.24 -11.47 -12.16
CA ILE A 223 -10.44 -11.92 -11.46
C ILE A 223 -10.30 -13.40 -11.09
N GLN A 224 -10.86 -13.79 -9.94
CA GLN A 224 -10.98 -15.19 -9.54
C GLN A 224 -12.31 -15.77 -10.00
N GLU A 225 -12.28 -16.70 -10.94
CA GLU A 225 -13.46 -17.41 -11.46
C GLU A 225 -13.20 -18.92 -11.45
N ALA A 226 -14.21 -19.70 -11.03
CA ALA A 226 -14.10 -21.16 -10.91
C ALA A 226 -12.85 -21.68 -10.13
N GLY A 227 -12.33 -20.86 -9.21
CA GLY A 227 -11.17 -21.20 -8.39
C GLY A 227 -9.80 -20.85 -9.00
N ALA A 228 -9.75 -20.31 -10.22
CA ALA A 228 -8.52 -19.88 -10.88
C ALA A 228 -8.50 -18.34 -11.06
N ILE A 229 -7.31 -17.76 -10.98
CA ILE A 229 -7.08 -16.34 -11.30
C ILE A 229 -6.76 -16.23 -12.79
N GLN A 230 -7.46 -15.33 -13.48
CA GLN A 230 -7.26 -15.09 -14.91
C GLN A 230 -7.31 -13.60 -15.26
N PRO A 231 -6.61 -13.18 -16.34
CA PRO A 231 -6.75 -11.83 -16.87
C PRO A 231 -8.21 -11.51 -17.21
N HIS A 232 -8.60 -10.27 -16.98
CA HIS A 232 -9.93 -9.74 -17.26
C HIS A 232 -9.82 -8.42 -18.03
N GLN A 233 -10.71 -8.20 -19.00
CA GLN A 233 -10.81 -6.93 -19.71
C GLN A 233 -11.98 -6.12 -19.14
N LEU A 234 -11.70 -4.87 -18.76
CA LEU A 234 -12.68 -3.92 -18.23
C LEU A 234 -13.26 -3.00 -19.28
#